data_AF-A0A7L2RD37-F1
#
_entry.id   AF-A0A7L2RD37-F1
#
_cell.length_a   1.000
_cell.length_b   1.000
_cell.length_c   1.000
_cell.angle_alpha   90.00
_cell.angle_beta   90.00
_cell.angle_gamma   90.00
#
_symmetry.space_group_name_H-M   'P 1'
#
loop_
_entity.id
_entity.type
_entity.pdbx_description
1 polymer ?
#
loop_
_entity_poly.entity_id
_entity_poly.type
_entity_poly.pdbx_seq_one_letter_code
_entity_poly.pdbx_strand_id
1 'polypeptide(L)'
;AKRTMTVIEKNGYPDSVYRNAAKIFQAIHTKKSKDRMLVQYGSDSESPVLTFKDEHSRRVSYELAFSALKLMHALCHFYYPAAFLLQPDELTSLLVVMLYDLQDRKFKERNIFDEEEPIEEVQEVGRYLYRYNCKTKLAAALARCRIKHDALSIEYFVPETIWKQEQRVSALPFCVWINTFKISLQDVIRDLEMKGLTKVESVSDFDHYTYAMDQH
;
A
#
# COMPACT_ATOMS: atom_id res chain seq x y z
N ALA A 1 -19.31 2.97 -19.47
CA ALA A 1 -18.48 1.86 -19.99
C ALA A 1 -17.97 1.03 -18.81
N LYS A 2 -18.12 -0.29 -18.83
CA LYS A 2 -17.59 -1.18 -17.79
C LYS A 2 -16.06 -1.07 -17.81
N ARG A 3 -15.47 -0.66 -16.69
CA ARG A 3 -14.02 -0.61 -16.49
C ARG A 3 -13.53 -2.05 -16.47
N THR A 4 -13.12 -2.57 -17.64
CA THR A 4 -12.43 -3.86 -17.73
C THR A 4 -11.05 -3.63 -17.11
N MET A 5 -10.96 -3.75 -15.79
CA MET A 5 -9.67 -3.88 -15.13
C MET A 5 -9.05 -5.14 -15.69
N THR A 6 -8.08 -4.97 -16.59
CA THR A 6 -7.13 -6.03 -16.91
C THR A 6 -6.46 -6.38 -15.60
N VAL A 7 -6.98 -7.42 -14.93
CA VAL A 7 -6.34 -8.05 -13.79
C VAL A 7 -5.08 -8.68 -14.35
N ILE A 8 -4.00 -7.89 -14.42
CA ILE A 8 -2.67 -8.42 -14.62
C ILE A 8 -2.51 -9.46 -13.52
N GLU A 9 -2.35 -10.72 -13.89
CA GLU A 9 -2.13 -11.78 -12.91
C GLU A 9 -0.88 -11.42 -12.12
N LYS A 10 -1.07 -11.03 -10.85
CA LYS A 10 0.04 -10.72 -9.95
C LYS A 10 0.77 -12.03 -9.68
N ASN A 11 1.99 -12.13 -10.19
CA ASN A 11 2.83 -13.34 -10.07
C ASN A 11 3.72 -13.32 -8.82
N GLY A 12 3.46 -12.40 -7.88
CA GLY A 12 4.29 -12.13 -6.71
C GLY A 12 5.29 -11.02 -6.99
N TYR A 13 6.05 -10.65 -5.97
CA TYR A 13 7.08 -9.60 -6.03
C TYR A 13 8.47 -10.16 -5.76
N PRO A 14 9.55 -9.46 -6.14
CA PRO A 14 10.91 -9.81 -5.73
C PRO A 14 11.07 -9.79 -4.19
N ASP A 15 12.05 -10.54 -3.68
CA ASP A 15 12.25 -10.69 -2.24
C ASP A 15 12.60 -9.34 -1.57
N SER A 16 13.31 -8.45 -2.27
CA SER A 16 13.61 -7.10 -1.78
C SER A 16 12.36 -6.25 -1.53
N VAL A 17 11.31 -6.42 -2.33
CA VAL A 17 10.04 -5.69 -2.17
C VAL A 17 9.31 -6.15 -0.91
N TYR A 18 9.27 -7.46 -0.63
CA TYR A 18 8.67 -7.96 0.61
C TYR A 18 9.43 -7.49 1.85
N ARG A 19 10.77 -7.51 1.81
CA ARG A 19 11.61 -7.01 2.92
C ARG A 19 11.39 -5.52 3.16
N ASN A 20 11.38 -4.71 2.10
CA ASN A 20 11.14 -3.27 2.20
C ASN A 20 9.72 -2.97 2.70
N ALA A 21 8.71 -3.67 2.18
CA ALA A 21 7.34 -3.54 2.63
C ALA A 21 7.17 -3.93 4.11
N ALA A 22 7.84 -4.99 4.57
CA ALA A 22 7.84 -5.40 5.98
C ALA A 22 8.43 -4.31 6.89
N LYS A 23 9.57 -3.72 6.52
CA LYS A 23 10.19 -2.60 7.26
C LYS A 23 9.28 -1.37 7.30
N ILE A 24 8.64 -1.03 6.17
CA ILE A 24 7.68 0.09 6.11
C ILE A 24 6.48 -0.18 7.02
N PHE A 25 5.91 -1.39 6.95
CA PHE A 25 4.78 -1.83 7.78
C PHE A 25 5.12 -1.73 9.27
N GLN A 26 6.28 -2.25 9.66
CA GLN A 26 6.78 -2.18 11.04
C GLN A 26 6.97 -0.73 11.49
N ALA A 27 7.59 0.11 10.67
CA ALA A 27 7.79 1.52 10.97
C ALA A 27 6.47 2.27 11.20
N ILE A 28 5.43 1.99 10.42
CA ILE A 28 4.10 2.57 10.61
C ILE A 28 3.50 2.09 11.93
N HIS A 29 3.64 0.81 12.28
CA HIS A 29 3.09 0.26 13.50
C HIS A 29 3.77 0.83 14.76
N THR A 30 5.10 0.89 14.78
CA THR A 30 5.89 1.44 15.89
C THR A 30 5.68 2.95 16.06
N LYS A 31 5.43 3.68 14.97
CA LYS A 31 5.05 5.11 15.03
C LYS A 31 3.63 5.30 15.57
N LYS A 32 2.70 4.39 15.26
CA LYS A 32 1.29 4.48 15.69
C LYS A 32 1.09 4.17 17.18
N SER A 33 1.97 3.38 17.80
CA SER A 33 1.93 3.10 19.24
C SER A 33 2.48 4.23 20.12
N LYS A 34 3.25 5.16 19.54
CA LYS A 34 3.67 6.41 20.20
C LYS A 34 2.61 7.47 19.92
N ASP A 35 1.50 7.40 20.68
CA ASP A 35 0.46 8.42 20.86
C ASP A 35 0.21 9.41 19.71
N ARG A 36 -0.96 9.32 19.05
CA ARG A 36 -1.68 10.45 18.41
C ARG A 36 -0.78 11.57 17.82
N MET A 37 0.25 11.23 17.05
CA MET A 37 1.27 12.23 16.75
C MET A 37 0.78 13.24 15.73
N LEU A 38 0.67 14.48 16.21
CA LEU A 38 0.78 15.74 15.46
C LEU A 38 1.70 15.56 14.26
N VAL A 39 1.22 16.02 13.10
CA VAL A 39 1.94 16.07 11.83
C VAL A 39 3.32 16.69 12.06
N GLN A 40 4.36 15.87 12.08
CA GLN A 40 5.73 16.35 12.13
C GLN A 40 6.22 16.57 10.70
N TYR A 41 6.40 17.84 10.34
CA TYR A 41 7.20 18.22 9.18
C TYR A 41 8.66 18.33 9.61
N GLY A 42 9.55 17.56 8.97
CA GLY A 42 11.00 17.79 9.05
C GLY A 42 11.74 17.17 10.24
N SER A 43 11.23 16.10 10.87
CA SER A 43 12.01 15.35 11.86
C SER A 43 12.73 14.16 11.21
N ASP A 44 14.07 14.24 11.20
CA ASP A 44 15.03 13.19 10.85
C ASP A 44 14.98 12.01 11.84
N SER A 45 13.80 11.43 12.06
CA SER A 45 13.76 10.06 12.59
C SER A 45 14.25 9.19 11.44
N GLU A 46 15.47 8.64 11.57
CA GLU A 46 16.07 7.70 10.64
C GLU A 46 15.00 6.76 10.10
N SER A 47 14.51 7.06 8.89
CA SER A 47 13.73 6.10 8.15
C SER A 47 14.63 4.87 8.04
N PRO A 48 14.12 3.64 8.24
CA PRO A 48 14.92 2.47 7.98
C PRO A 48 15.61 2.69 6.63
N VAL A 49 16.92 2.48 6.55
CA VAL A 49 17.66 2.69 5.30
C VAL A 49 17.06 1.71 4.29
N LEU A 50 16.07 2.19 3.54
CA LEU A 50 15.30 1.42 2.58
C LEU A 50 16.10 1.49 1.29
N THR A 51 16.79 0.40 0.98
CA THR A 51 17.49 0.24 -0.28
C THR A 51 16.47 -0.18 -1.32
N PHE A 52 15.99 0.79 -2.09
CA PHE A 52 15.13 0.55 -3.25
C PHE A 52 15.99 0.44 -4.51
N LYS A 53 15.73 -0.56 -5.35
CA LYS A 53 16.36 -0.70 -6.66
C LYS A 53 15.92 0.39 -7.64
N ASP A 54 14.64 0.74 -7.60
CA ASP A 54 14.00 1.66 -8.52
C ASP A 54 12.73 2.29 -7.90
N GLU A 55 12.24 3.37 -8.51
CA GLU A 55 11.04 4.10 -8.04
C GLU A 55 9.76 3.24 -8.12
N HIS A 56 9.67 2.28 -9.05
CA HIS A 56 8.53 1.37 -9.10
C HIS A 56 8.56 0.38 -7.94
N SER A 57 9.71 -0.24 -7.64
CA SER A 57 9.92 -1.08 -6.45
C SER A 57 9.59 -0.33 -5.15
N ARG A 58 9.93 0.96 -5.08
CA ARG A 58 9.53 1.83 -3.97
C ARG A 58 8.01 1.96 -3.85
N ARG A 59 7.32 2.36 -4.93
CA ARG A 59 5.86 2.52 -4.93
C ARG A 59 5.15 1.23 -4.53
N VAL A 60 5.55 0.11 -5.13
CA VAL A 60 4.96 -1.21 -4.85
C VAL A 60 5.21 -1.64 -3.41
N SER A 61 6.40 -1.38 -2.85
CA SER A 61 6.68 -1.68 -1.43
C SER A 61 5.76 -0.91 -0.48
N TYR A 62 5.51 0.37 -0.77
CA TYR A 62 4.57 1.18 0.02
C TYR A 62 3.13 0.69 -0.14
N GLU A 63 2.67 0.47 -1.37
CA GLU A 63 1.32 -0.04 -1.65
C GLU A 63 1.06 -1.36 -0.92
N LEU A 64 2.04 -2.27 -0.97
CA LEU A 64 1.96 -3.56 -0.32
C LEU A 64 1.93 -3.43 1.21
N ALA A 65 2.78 -2.60 1.80
CA ALA A 65 2.78 -2.34 3.24
C ALA A 65 1.46 -1.73 3.73
N PHE A 66 0.93 -0.72 3.02
CA PHE A 66 -0.34 -0.10 3.38
C PHE A 66 -1.53 -1.05 3.22
N SER A 67 -1.52 -1.88 2.19
CA SER A 67 -2.59 -2.85 1.97
C SER A 67 -2.55 -3.99 3.00
N ALA A 68 -1.34 -4.41 3.42
CA ALA A 68 -1.17 -5.36 4.51
C ALA A 68 -1.72 -4.84 5.86
N LEU A 69 -1.67 -3.52 6.12
CA LEU A 69 -2.32 -2.92 7.30
C LEU A 69 -3.84 -3.11 7.28
N LYS A 70 -4.47 -3.04 6.10
CA LYS A 70 -5.91 -3.31 5.93
C LYS A 70 -6.24 -4.74 6.37
N LEU A 71 -5.41 -5.72 5.98
CA LEU A 71 -5.56 -7.13 6.33
C LEU A 71 -5.28 -7.43 7.81
N MET A 72 -4.27 -6.80 8.40
CA MET A 72 -3.99 -6.94 9.84
C MET A 72 -5.21 -6.56 10.69
N HIS A 73 -5.88 -5.45 10.36
CA HIS A 73 -7.08 -5.02 11.08
C HIS A 73 -8.19 -6.08 11.02
N ALA A 74 -8.37 -6.73 9.86
CA ALA A 74 -9.34 -7.82 9.69
C ALA A 74 -8.98 -9.09 10.48
N LEU A 75 -7.69 -9.46 10.52
CA LEU A 75 -7.22 -10.68 11.18
C LEU A 75 -7.15 -10.55 12.71
N CYS A 76 -6.74 -9.39 13.23
CA CYS A 76 -6.67 -9.12 14.67
C CYS A 76 -8.04 -9.21 15.35
N HIS A 77 -9.14 -8.96 14.63
CA HIS A 77 -10.49 -9.07 15.19
C HIS A 77 -10.95 -10.52 15.47
N PHE A 78 -10.32 -11.53 14.85
CA PHE A 78 -10.78 -12.92 14.93
C PHE A 78 -9.82 -13.85 15.70
N TYR A 79 -8.52 -13.62 15.63
CA TYR A 79 -7.55 -14.43 16.37
C TYR A 79 -7.36 -13.87 17.78
N TYR A 80 -7.96 -14.51 18.78
CA TYR A 80 -7.87 -14.06 20.18
C TYR A 80 -6.48 -14.24 20.84
N PRO A 81 -5.42 -14.80 20.22
CA PRO A 81 -4.06 -14.51 20.64
C PRO A 81 -3.36 -13.55 19.66
N ALA A 82 -4.07 -12.62 19.01
CA ALA A 82 -3.49 -11.59 18.14
C ALA A 82 -2.62 -10.56 18.88
N ALA A 83 -2.34 -10.77 20.17
CA ALA A 83 -1.33 -9.99 20.90
C ALA A 83 0.02 -9.97 20.18
N PHE A 84 0.40 -11.09 19.52
CA PHE A 84 1.62 -11.16 18.70
C PHE A 84 1.56 -10.32 17.40
N LEU A 85 0.36 -10.09 16.85
CA LEU A 85 0.16 -9.22 15.68
C LEU A 85 0.05 -7.74 16.06
N LEU A 86 -0.29 -7.43 17.32
CA LEU A 86 -0.33 -6.08 17.87
C LEU A 86 1.05 -5.51 18.21
N GLN A 87 2.09 -6.34 18.27
CA GLN A 87 3.48 -5.90 18.38
C GLN A 87 4.31 -6.63 17.32
N PRO A 88 4.20 -6.21 16.05
CA PRO A 88 4.83 -6.93 14.97
C PRO A 88 6.36 -6.75 15.05
N ASP A 89 7.05 -7.85 15.33
CA ASP A 89 8.48 -7.96 15.10
C ASP A 89 8.78 -7.99 13.58
N GLU A 90 10.06 -7.99 13.18
CA GLU A 90 10.47 -7.97 11.77
C GLU A 90 9.85 -9.17 11.00
N LEU A 91 9.88 -10.37 11.61
CA LEU A 91 9.28 -11.58 11.05
C LEU A 91 7.75 -11.53 10.97
N THR A 92 7.08 -10.96 11.97
CA THR A 92 5.62 -10.81 11.97
C THR A 92 5.17 -9.83 10.89
N SER A 93 5.91 -8.73 10.73
CA SER A 93 5.67 -7.74 9.69
C SER A 93 5.79 -8.37 8.31
N LEU A 94 6.83 -9.17 8.09
CA LEU A 94 7.05 -9.91 6.85
C LEU A 94 5.94 -10.93 6.61
N LEU A 95 5.55 -11.69 7.63
CA LEU A 95 4.47 -12.66 7.54
C LEU A 95 3.16 -12.01 7.09
N VAL A 96 2.76 -10.88 7.71
CA VAL A 96 1.50 -10.19 7.38
C VAL A 96 1.51 -9.64 5.94
N VAL A 97 2.63 -9.06 5.52
CA VAL A 97 2.83 -8.54 4.16
C VAL A 97 2.73 -9.66 3.12
N MET A 98 3.43 -10.76 3.33
CA MET A 98 3.38 -11.92 2.44
C MET A 98 2.02 -12.63 2.46
N LEU A 99 1.33 -12.62 3.60
CA LEU A 99 -0.01 -13.18 3.74
C LEU A 99 -1.04 -12.39 2.93
N TYR A 100 -0.95 -11.06 2.95
CA TYR A 100 -1.79 -10.19 2.13
C TYR A 100 -1.59 -10.46 0.65
N ASP A 101 -0.33 -10.49 0.19
CA ASP A 101 0.00 -10.81 -1.20
C ASP A 101 -0.50 -12.20 -1.61
N LEU A 102 -0.32 -13.22 -0.75
CA LEU A 102 -0.81 -14.57 -1.02
C LEU A 102 -2.34 -14.58 -1.22
N GLN A 103 -3.06 -13.81 -0.42
CA GLN A 103 -4.51 -13.69 -0.52
C GLN A 103 -4.95 -12.87 -1.75
N ASP A 104 -4.24 -11.80 -2.11
CA ASP A 104 -4.47 -11.01 -3.33
C ASP A 104 -4.27 -11.86 -4.59
N ARG A 105 -3.26 -12.74 -4.58
CA ARG A 105 -2.97 -13.73 -5.63
C ARG A 105 -3.88 -14.96 -5.62
N LYS A 106 -4.98 -14.94 -4.86
CA LYS A 106 -5.93 -16.08 -4.72
C LYS A 106 -5.23 -17.37 -4.30
N PHE A 107 -4.21 -17.27 -3.45
CA PHE A 107 -3.41 -18.39 -2.95
C PHE A 107 -2.69 -19.20 -4.04
N LYS A 108 -2.29 -18.55 -5.14
CA LYS A 108 -1.32 -19.12 -6.08
C LYS A 108 0.09 -19.08 -5.47
N GLU A 109 0.99 -19.91 -5.96
CA GLU A 109 2.41 -19.82 -5.58
C GLU A 109 3.03 -18.55 -6.20
N ARG A 110 4.06 -18.01 -5.55
CA ARG A 110 4.79 -16.84 -6.07
C ARG A 110 5.86 -17.33 -7.04
N ASN A 111 6.15 -16.54 -8.08
CA ASN A 111 7.33 -16.78 -8.89
C ASN A 111 8.57 -16.32 -8.11
N ILE A 112 9.60 -17.17 -8.08
CA ILE A 112 10.92 -16.78 -7.61
C ILE A 112 11.62 -16.12 -8.80
N PHE A 113 12.11 -14.90 -8.60
CA PHE A 113 12.83 -14.16 -9.63
C PHE A 113 14.32 -14.48 -9.50
N ASP A 114 14.88 -15.22 -10.46
CA ASP A 114 16.27 -15.71 -10.41
C ASP A 114 17.33 -14.59 -10.53
N GLU A 115 16.90 -13.37 -10.87
CA GLU A 115 17.77 -12.20 -11.10
C GLU A 115 18.20 -11.48 -9.80
N GLU A 116 17.63 -11.83 -8.65
CA GLU A 116 17.91 -11.17 -7.37
C GLU A 116 18.52 -12.13 -6.35
N GLU A 117 19.46 -11.62 -5.54
CA GLU A 117 20.04 -12.37 -4.43
C GLU A 117 18.93 -12.80 -3.47
N PRO A 118 18.75 -14.12 -3.24
CA PRO A 118 17.65 -14.63 -2.45
C PRO A 118 17.79 -14.20 -1.00
N ILE A 119 16.72 -13.64 -0.44
CA ILE A 119 16.69 -13.24 0.97
C ILE A 119 16.13 -14.41 1.77
N GLU A 120 16.97 -15.06 2.57
CA GLU A 120 16.67 -16.33 3.24
C GLU A 120 15.38 -16.26 4.07
N GLU A 121 15.17 -15.18 4.81
CA GLU A 121 14.01 -15.00 5.68
C GLU A 121 12.70 -14.92 4.86
N VAL A 122 12.73 -14.23 3.72
CA VAL A 122 11.57 -14.10 2.83
C VAL A 122 11.24 -15.44 2.20
N GLN A 123 12.24 -16.21 1.80
CA GLN A 123 12.04 -17.55 1.27
C GLN A 123 11.52 -18.53 2.31
N GLU A 124 12.05 -18.48 3.53
CA GLU A 124 11.61 -19.34 4.62
C GLU A 124 10.14 -19.09 4.96
N VAL A 125 9.76 -17.81 5.14
CA VAL A 125 8.37 -17.42 5.40
C VAL A 125 7.46 -17.81 4.22
N GLY A 126 7.91 -17.60 2.98
CA GLY A 126 7.18 -18.03 1.79
C GLY A 126 6.94 -19.54 1.75
N ARG A 127 7.99 -20.33 2.00
CA ARG A 127 7.89 -21.80 2.08
C ARG A 127 7.00 -22.24 3.23
N TYR A 128 7.08 -21.60 4.39
CA TYR A 128 6.23 -21.89 5.54
C TYR A 128 4.75 -21.65 5.19
N LEU A 129 4.41 -20.48 4.65
CA LEU A 129 3.06 -20.12 4.24
C LEU A 129 2.47 -21.10 3.21
N TYR A 130 3.29 -21.54 2.26
CA TYR A 130 2.85 -22.46 1.22
C TYR A 130 2.76 -23.91 1.70
N ARG A 131 3.78 -24.41 2.40
CA ARG A 131 3.91 -25.81 2.84
C ARG A 131 2.94 -26.18 3.95
N TYR A 132 2.67 -25.28 4.91
CA TYR A 132 1.90 -25.63 6.12
C TYR A 132 0.36 -25.67 5.93
N ASN A 133 -0.13 -25.80 4.70
CA ASN A 133 -1.58 -25.80 4.39
C ASN A 133 -2.30 -24.54 4.91
N CYS A 134 -1.59 -23.42 5.07
CA CYS A 134 -2.18 -22.15 5.47
C CYS A 134 -3.21 -21.67 4.45
N LYS A 135 -3.08 -22.03 3.16
CA LYS A 135 -4.09 -21.72 2.12
C LYS A 135 -5.51 -22.09 2.56
N THR A 136 -5.76 -23.34 2.92
CA THR A 136 -7.10 -23.81 3.26
C THR A 136 -7.57 -23.27 4.61
N LYS A 137 -6.67 -23.27 5.61
CA LYS A 137 -7.01 -22.78 6.96
C LYS A 137 -7.27 -21.27 6.98
N LEU A 138 -6.46 -20.50 6.26
CA LEU A 138 -6.62 -19.05 6.13
C LEU A 138 -7.82 -18.71 5.26
N ALA A 139 -8.01 -19.35 4.11
CA ALA A 139 -9.20 -19.12 3.28
C ALA A 139 -10.47 -19.39 4.08
N ALA A 140 -10.50 -20.48 4.88
CA ALA A 140 -11.62 -20.78 5.75
C ALA A 140 -11.77 -19.76 6.90
N ALA A 141 -10.68 -19.33 7.54
CA ALA A 141 -10.73 -18.30 8.58
C ALA A 141 -11.23 -16.97 8.05
N LEU A 142 -10.76 -16.57 6.87
CA LEU A 142 -11.18 -15.37 6.18
C LEU A 142 -12.65 -15.45 5.74
N ALA A 143 -13.09 -16.60 5.21
CA ALA A 143 -14.49 -16.82 4.85
C ALA A 143 -15.41 -16.75 6.08
N ARG A 144 -15.02 -17.37 7.21
CA ARG A 144 -15.73 -17.24 8.49
C ARG A 144 -15.79 -15.79 8.96
N CYS A 145 -14.70 -15.04 8.80
CA CYS A 145 -14.66 -13.61 9.15
C CYS A 145 -15.62 -12.80 8.27
N ARG A 146 -15.63 -13.05 6.96
CA ARG A 146 -16.54 -12.39 6.01
C ARG A 146 -18.00 -12.66 6.34
N ILE A 147 -18.37 -13.91 6.62
CA ILE A 147 -19.74 -14.27 7.00
C ILE A 147 -20.13 -13.61 8.32
N LYS A 148 -19.24 -13.63 9.34
CA LYS A 148 -19.52 -13.04 10.66
C LYS A 148 -19.80 -11.53 10.59
N HIS A 149 -19.12 -10.82 9.70
CA HIS A 149 -19.22 -9.37 9.55
C HIS A 149 -20.11 -8.94 8.37
N ASP A 150 -20.82 -9.87 7.74
CA ASP A 150 -21.61 -9.64 6.51
C ASP A 150 -20.83 -8.85 5.43
N ALA A 151 -19.55 -9.18 5.28
CA ALA A 151 -18.59 -8.46 4.46
C ALA A 151 -18.39 -9.15 3.10
N LEU A 152 -18.77 -8.46 2.02
CA LEU A 152 -18.62 -8.95 0.65
C LEU A 152 -17.14 -9.06 0.21
N SER A 153 -16.25 -8.26 0.79
CA SER A 153 -14.81 -8.27 0.53
C SER A 153 -14.05 -7.86 1.79
N ILE A 154 -12.74 -8.14 1.83
CA ILE A 154 -11.83 -7.75 2.92
C ILE A 154 -11.76 -6.24 3.08
N GLU A 155 -12.01 -5.57 1.97
CA GLU A 155 -12.26 -4.15 1.88
C GLU A 155 -13.17 -3.64 3.00
N TYR A 156 -14.28 -4.32 3.28
CA TYR A 156 -15.25 -3.91 4.30
C TYR A 156 -14.74 -3.95 5.74
N PHE A 157 -13.57 -4.55 6.01
CA PHE A 157 -12.95 -4.50 7.35
C PHE A 157 -12.24 -3.18 7.63
N VAL A 158 -12.00 -2.37 6.61
CA VAL A 158 -11.50 -1.01 6.79
C VAL A 158 -12.68 -0.12 7.17
N PRO A 159 -12.56 0.76 8.19
CA PRO A 159 -13.63 1.68 8.58
C PRO A 159 -14.20 2.46 7.38
N GLU A 160 -15.52 2.65 7.36
CA GLU A 160 -16.24 3.33 6.28
C GLU A 160 -15.71 4.75 6.02
N THR A 161 -15.13 5.39 7.03
CA THR A 161 -14.46 6.70 6.90
C THR A 161 -13.27 6.65 5.95
N ILE A 162 -12.48 5.58 5.97
CA ILE A 162 -11.33 5.40 5.08
C ILE A 162 -11.81 5.04 3.68
N TRP A 163 -12.88 4.25 3.54
CA TRP A 163 -13.53 3.97 2.24
C TRP A 163 -13.99 5.23 1.55
N LYS A 164 -14.77 6.05 2.26
CA LYS A 164 -15.27 7.32 1.75
C LYS A 164 -14.11 8.25 1.43
N GLN A 165 -13.04 8.23 2.21
CA GLN A 165 -11.84 9.01 1.92
C GLN A 165 -11.11 8.51 0.66
N GLU A 166 -10.93 7.21 0.48
CA GLU A 166 -10.27 6.63 -0.69
C GLU A 166 -11.08 6.89 -1.98
N GLN A 167 -12.42 6.78 -1.90
CA GLN A 167 -13.32 7.18 -2.98
C GLN A 167 -13.28 8.68 -3.28
N ARG A 168 -13.20 9.52 -2.24
CA ARG A 168 -13.06 10.98 -2.42
C ARG A 168 -11.72 11.35 -3.02
N VAL A 169 -10.62 10.79 -2.52
CA VAL A 169 -9.25 11.06 -3.00
C VAL A 169 -9.06 10.58 -4.43
N SER A 170 -9.62 9.43 -4.80
CA SER A 170 -9.57 8.94 -6.18
C SER A 170 -10.41 9.77 -7.16
N ALA A 171 -11.40 10.52 -6.67
CA ALA A 171 -12.20 11.45 -7.45
C ALA A 171 -11.67 12.89 -7.44
N LEU A 172 -10.74 13.21 -6.54
CA LEU A 172 -10.19 14.56 -6.38
C LEU A 172 -8.98 14.77 -7.30
N PRO A 173 -8.87 15.95 -7.94
CA PRO A 173 -7.66 16.33 -8.64
C PRO A 173 -6.48 16.46 -7.67
N PHE A 174 -5.27 16.21 -8.17
CA PHE A 174 -4.06 16.37 -7.38
C PHE A 174 -3.71 17.86 -7.25
N CYS A 175 -3.91 18.44 -6.06
CA CYS A 175 -3.60 19.84 -5.80
C CYS A 175 -2.17 20.02 -5.30
N VAL A 176 -1.47 21.04 -5.81
CA VAL A 176 -0.10 21.38 -5.42
C VAL A 176 0.00 22.87 -5.13
N TRP A 177 0.71 23.23 -4.07
CA TRP A 177 1.00 24.62 -3.73
C TRP A 177 2.34 25.03 -4.36
N ILE A 178 2.32 26.13 -5.13
CA ILE A 178 3.53 26.68 -5.76
C ILE A 178 4.20 27.64 -4.78
N ASN A 179 5.48 27.40 -4.52
CA ASN A 179 6.30 28.32 -3.72
C ASN A 179 6.79 29.48 -4.57
N THR A 180 6.06 30.59 -4.54
CA THR A 180 6.32 31.81 -5.30
C THR A 180 7.63 32.52 -4.92
N PHE A 181 8.23 32.20 -3.77
CA PHE A 181 9.55 32.73 -3.40
C PHE A 181 10.71 32.04 -4.13
N LYS A 182 10.50 30.82 -4.65
CA LYS A 182 11.53 30.05 -5.36
C LYS A 182 11.38 30.09 -6.87
N ILE A 183 10.14 30.11 -7.35
CA ILE A 183 9.82 30.05 -8.78
C ILE A 183 8.57 30.88 -9.06
N SER A 184 8.57 31.61 -10.17
CA SER A 184 7.37 32.36 -10.55
C SER A 184 6.29 31.41 -11.08
N LEU A 185 5.03 31.82 -10.94
CA LEU A 185 3.90 31.06 -11.47
C LEU A 185 4.00 30.85 -12.99
N GLN A 186 4.49 31.87 -13.71
CA GLN A 186 4.64 31.81 -15.17
C GLN A 186 5.69 30.79 -15.60
N ASP A 187 6.77 30.66 -14.83
CA ASP A 187 7.80 29.67 -15.11
C ASP A 187 7.27 28.25 -14.88
N VAL A 188 6.48 28.03 -13.83
CA VAL A 188 5.83 26.73 -13.58
C VAL A 188 4.84 26.38 -14.70
N ILE A 189 4.02 27.34 -15.13
CA ILE A 189 3.08 27.14 -16.25
C ILE A 189 3.83 26.74 -17.51
N ARG A 190 4.91 27.45 -17.84
CA ARG A 190 5.75 27.13 -19.00
C ARG A 190 6.38 25.73 -18.91
N ASP A 191 6.83 25.33 -17.72
CA ASP A 191 7.37 23.98 -17.50
C ASP A 191 6.32 22.88 -17.61
N LEU A 192 5.08 23.14 -17.17
CA LEU A 192 3.95 22.23 -17.31
C LEU A 192 3.55 22.08 -18.79
N GLU A 193 3.45 23.18 -19.52
CA GLU A 193 3.18 23.19 -20.96
C GLU A 193 4.29 22.48 -21.76
N MET A 194 5.56 22.69 -21.39
CA MET A 194 6.70 22.00 -22.00
C MET A 194 6.67 20.48 -21.77
N LYS A 195 6.11 20.04 -20.64
CA LYS A 195 5.87 18.61 -20.35
C LYS A 195 4.61 18.05 -21.01
N GLY A 196 3.90 18.86 -21.79
CA GLY A 196 2.70 18.48 -22.53
C GLY A 196 1.41 18.56 -21.73
N LEU A 197 1.39 19.27 -20.61
CA LEU A 197 0.15 19.51 -19.86
C LEU A 197 -0.61 20.72 -20.41
N THR A 198 -1.92 20.60 -20.60
CA THR A 198 -2.77 21.67 -21.13
C THR A 198 -3.57 22.36 -20.02
N LYS A 199 -3.63 23.69 -20.08
CA LYS A 199 -4.40 24.50 -19.14
C LYS A 199 -5.91 24.37 -19.42
N VAL A 200 -6.69 24.15 -18.37
CA VAL A 200 -8.14 24.02 -18.41
C VAL A 200 -8.78 24.99 -17.41
N GLU A 201 -9.96 25.52 -17.73
CA GLU A 201 -10.64 26.55 -16.93
C GLU A 201 -11.52 25.97 -15.80
N SER A 202 -11.96 24.72 -15.94
CA SER A 202 -12.86 24.07 -14.98
C SER A 202 -12.35 22.69 -14.58
N VAL A 203 -12.53 22.35 -13.30
CA VAL A 203 -12.28 21.01 -12.74
C VAL A 203 -13.10 19.92 -13.44
N SER A 204 -14.21 20.29 -14.08
CA SER A 204 -15.09 19.37 -14.81
C SER A 204 -14.52 18.88 -16.14
N ASP A 205 -13.57 19.63 -16.70
CA ASP A 205 -12.93 19.37 -17.98
C ASP A 205 -11.56 18.68 -17.81
N PHE A 206 -11.28 18.17 -16.60
CA PHE A 206 -10.05 17.43 -16.35
C PHE A 206 -10.04 16.09 -17.11
N ASP A 207 -9.06 15.98 -17.99
CA ASP A 207 -8.66 14.75 -18.67
C ASP A 207 -7.16 14.47 -18.46
N HIS A 208 -6.65 13.43 -19.11
CA HIS A 208 -5.25 13.01 -19.04
C HIS A 208 -4.34 14.18 -19.46
N TYR A 209 -3.39 14.54 -18.60
CA TYR A 209 -2.44 15.64 -18.82
C TYR A 209 -3.07 17.05 -18.87
N THR A 210 -4.08 17.32 -18.05
CA THR A 210 -4.64 18.67 -17.90
C THR A 210 -4.30 19.27 -16.53
N TYR A 211 -4.25 20.61 -16.44
CA TYR A 211 -4.13 21.31 -15.15
C TYR A 211 -5.01 22.56 -15.13
N ALA A 212 -5.54 22.90 -13.95
CA ALA A 212 -6.29 24.13 -13.73
C ALA A 212 -5.66 24.89 -12.59
N MET A 213 -5.75 26.21 -12.65
CA MET A 213 -5.26 27.07 -11.59
C MET A 213 -6.40 27.31 -10.61
N ASP A 214 -6.18 26.91 -9.35
CA ASP A 214 -7.10 27.26 -8.28
C ASP A 214 -7.00 28.76 -8.00
N GLN A 215 -8.14 29.46 -8.00
CA GLN A 215 -8.23 30.91 -7.76
C GLN A 215 -8.64 31.23 -6.31
N HIS A 216 -8.78 30.21 -5.45
CA HIS A 216 -9.17 30.35 -4.05
C HIS A 216 -8.00 30.55 -3.09
#